data_AF-H2YF30-F1
#
_entry.id   AF-H2YF30-F1
#
_cell.length_a   1.000
_cell.length_b   1.000
_cell.length_c   1.000
_cell.angle_alpha   90.00
_cell.angle_beta   90.00
_cell.angle_gamma   90.00
#
_symmetry.space_group_name_H-M   'P 1'
#
loop_
_entity.id
_entity.type
_entity.pdbx_description
1 polymer ?
#
loop_
_entity_poly.entity_id
_entity_poly.type
_entity_poly.pdbx_seq_one_letter_code
_entity_poly.pdbx_strand_id
1 'polypeptide(L)'
;MNTKKDKQPLVECDARIKEIRLQLNDQLKCLDQHTESKTTLINDMQEFFKRKSEIDAEYGRKLDVLSEKYLAKQRNLYAIKKEQPDLDLHSPVLCWFQMLEECQRESKDHQALSNIYGNHVVPRLQMVVEDSIRLHKKTREIALCSHEDLLKDLRRLYQSMQLYQAHWAEFVQAEGKLKLAEKQFEKHNEKTIDSPKLDNKVRRSTSFRKLEKLKEKRHLKYSESSLKSVK
;
A
#
# COMPACT_ATOMS: atom_id res chain seq x y z
N MET A 1 18.63 40.47 6.32
CA MET A 1 17.95 39.38 5.58
C MET A 1 17.40 38.39 6.57
N ASN A 2 16.14 37.98 6.41
CA ASN A 2 15.37 37.25 7.42
C ASN A 2 15.58 35.73 7.25
N THR A 3 16.51 35.16 8.01
CA THR A 3 16.94 33.75 7.96
C THR A 3 15.81 32.73 8.17
N LYS A 4 14.65 33.16 8.67
CA LYS A 4 13.43 32.34 8.78
C LYS A 4 12.79 32.01 7.43
N LYS A 5 12.83 32.91 6.43
CA LYS A 5 12.21 32.66 5.11
C LYS A 5 12.99 31.64 4.27
N ASP A 6 14.31 31.57 4.44
CA ASP A 6 15.16 30.67 3.64
C ASP A 6 15.02 29.19 4.08
N LYS A 7 14.74 28.91 5.35
CA LYS A 7 14.59 27.53 5.85
C LYS A 7 13.19 26.93 5.69
N GLN A 8 12.20 27.76 5.40
CA GLN A 8 10.79 27.35 5.33
C GLN A 8 10.52 26.20 4.31
N PRO A 9 11.12 26.20 3.10
CA PRO A 9 10.91 25.11 2.14
C PRO A 9 11.43 23.74 2.60
N LEU A 10 12.54 23.69 3.35
CA LEU A 10 13.05 22.44 3.92
C LEU A 10 12.14 21.90 5.01
N VAL A 11 11.61 22.78 5.86
CA VAL A 11 10.66 22.39 6.92
C VAL A 11 9.37 21.85 6.33
N GLU A 12 8.85 22.51 5.29
CA GLU A 12 7.67 22.04 4.56
C GLU A 12 7.94 20.69 3.86
N CYS A 13 9.11 20.53 3.23
CA CYS A 13 9.50 19.26 2.60
C CYS A 13 9.58 18.11 3.62
N ASP A 14 10.24 18.31 4.77
CA ASP A 14 10.33 17.31 5.84
C ASP A 14 8.93 16.95 6.39
N ALA A 15 8.06 17.94 6.57
CA ALA A 15 6.67 17.71 6.98
C ALA A 15 5.91 16.84 5.96
N ARG A 16 6.04 17.14 4.66
CA ARG A 16 5.40 16.33 3.59
C ARG A 16 5.95 14.92 3.53
N ILE A 17 7.26 14.73 3.70
CA ILE A 17 7.86 13.38 3.73
C ILE A 17 7.30 12.56 4.91
N LYS A 18 7.10 13.18 6.07
CA LYS A 18 6.48 12.55 7.24
C LYS A 18 5.01 12.18 6.98
N GLU A 19 4.24 13.07 6.36
CA GLU A 19 2.85 12.79 5.96
C GLU A 19 2.77 11.63 4.97
N ILE A 20 3.63 11.62 3.93
CA ILE A 20 3.70 10.52 2.97
C ILE A 20 4.03 9.21 3.69
N ARG A 21 5.03 9.20 4.57
CA ARG A 21 5.37 7.99 5.35
C ARG A 21 4.18 7.48 6.17
N LEU A 22 3.41 8.38 6.78
CA LEU A 22 2.21 8.00 7.53
C LEU A 22 1.17 7.35 6.61
N GLN A 23 0.89 7.97 5.46
CA GLN A 23 -0.05 7.44 4.47
C GLN A 23 0.39 6.07 3.93
N LEU A 24 1.67 5.88 3.63
CA LEU A 24 2.22 4.59 3.18
C LEU A 24 2.05 3.49 4.24
N ASN A 25 2.20 3.82 5.53
CA ASN A 25 1.92 2.88 6.61
C ASN A 25 0.42 2.56 6.72
N ASP A 26 -0.45 3.56 6.57
CA ASP A 26 -1.89 3.34 6.62
C ASP A 26 -2.40 2.52 5.42
N GLN A 27 -1.78 2.65 4.25
CA GLN A 27 -2.01 1.78 3.10
C GLN A 27 -1.70 0.31 3.42
N LEU A 28 -0.59 0.04 4.12
CA LEU A 28 -0.25 -1.33 4.55
C LEU A 28 -1.27 -1.86 5.55
N LYS A 29 -1.68 -1.06 6.54
CA LYS A 29 -2.72 -1.46 7.51
C LYS A 29 -4.05 -1.77 6.80
N CYS A 30 -4.43 -0.96 5.83
CA CYS A 30 -5.64 -1.18 5.04
C CYS A 30 -5.56 -2.50 4.25
N LEU A 31 -4.40 -2.79 3.64
CA LEU A 31 -4.15 -4.06 2.95
C LEU A 31 -4.24 -5.26 3.90
N ASP A 32 -3.67 -5.15 5.10
CA ASP A 32 -3.72 -6.17 6.15
C ASP A 32 -5.19 -6.42 6.57
N GLN A 33 -5.93 -5.35 6.92
CA GLN A 33 -7.32 -5.42 7.37
C GLN A 33 -8.27 -5.97 6.29
N HIS A 34 -8.07 -5.57 5.02
CA HIS A 34 -8.86 -6.09 3.91
C HIS A 34 -8.65 -7.60 3.74
N THR A 35 -7.42 -8.06 3.87
CA THR A 35 -7.10 -9.49 3.74
C THR A 35 -7.70 -10.27 4.91
N GLU A 36 -7.55 -9.77 6.13
CA GLU A 36 -8.14 -10.35 7.34
C GLU A 36 -9.66 -10.49 7.21
N SER A 37 -10.35 -9.40 6.87
CA SER A 37 -11.81 -9.40 6.71
C SER A 37 -12.29 -10.42 5.66
N LYS A 38 -11.57 -10.51 4.54
CA LYS A 38 -11.86 -11.49 3.49
C LYS A 38 -11.64 -12.93 3.98
N THR A 39 -10.54 -13.20 4.68
CA THR A 39 -10.27 -14.55 5.21
C THR A 39 -11.27 -14.97 6.27
N THR A 40 -11.71 -14.04 7.13
CA THR A 40 -12.78 -14.27 8.11
C THR A 40 -14.08 -14.69 7.44
N LEU A 41 -14.52 -13.95 6.42
CA LEU A 41 -15.73 -14.30 5.67
C LEU A 41 -15.63 -15.69 5.02
N ILE A 42 -14.49 -16.02 4.43
CA ILE A 42 -14.30 -17.34 3.79
C ILE A 42 -14.31 -18.47 4.83
N ASN A 43 -13.74 -18.24 6.02
CA ASN A 43 -13.81 -19.20 7.12
C ASN A 43 -15.24 -19.40 7.61
N ASP A 44 -16.03 -18.33 7.73
CA ASP A 44 -17.45 -18.42 8.07
C ASP A 44 -18.24 -19.22 7.01
N MET A 45 -17.95 -18.98 5.72
CA MET A 45 -18.53 -19.77 4.63
C MET A 45 -18.13 -21.24 4.71
N GLN A 46 -16.87 -21.54 5.05
CA GLN A 46 -16.38 -22.90 5.19
C GLN A 46 -17.12 -23.63 6.32
N GLU A 47 -17.25 -23.00 7.49
CA GLU A 47 -17.98 -23.57 8.61
C GLU A 47 -19.47 -23.75 8.30
N PHE A 48 -20.08 -22.78 7.60
CA PHE A 48 -21.45 -22.91 7.11
C PHE A 48 -21.64 -24.15 6.24
N PHE A 49 -20.78 -24.36 5.23
CA PHE A 49 -20.91 -25.51 4.33
C PHE A 49 -20.57 -26.83 5.00
N LYS A 50 -19.65 -26.82 5.97
CA LYS A 50 -19.38 -27.99 6.81
C LYS A 50 -20.61 -28.37 7.61
N ARG A 51 -21.24 -27.41 8.29
CA ARG A 51 -22.46 -27.67 9.06
C ARG A 51 -23.63 -28.07 8.17
N LYS A 52 -23.75 -27.45 6.99
CA LYS A 52 -24.77 -27.80 5.99
C LYS A 52 -24.58 -29.23 5.47
N SER A 53 -23.35 -29.65 5.20
CA SER A 53 -23.00 -31.03 4.83
C SER A 53 -23.49 -32.03 5.87
N GLU A 54 -23.21 -31.78 7.15
CA GLU A 54 -23.66 -32.65 8.26
C GLU A 54 -25.18 -32.77 8.35
N ILE A 55 -25.90 -31.64 8.17
CA ILE A 55 -27.37 -31.61 8.18
C ILE A 55 -27.95 -32.41 7.01
N ASP A 56 -27.43 -32.19 5.80
CA ASP A 56 -27.87 -32.93 4.61
C ASP A 56 -27.58 -34.44 4.76
N ALA A 57 -26.42 -34.81 5.31
CA ALA A 57 -26.09 -36.22 5.58
C ALA A 57 -27.05 -36.87 6.57
N GLU A 58 -27.38 -36.16 7.65
CA GLU A 58 -28.30 -36.66 8.67
C GLU A 58 -29.73 -36.78 8.16
N TYR A 59 -30.21 -35.77 7.41
CA TYR A 59 -31.55 -35.78 6.84
C TYR A 59 -31.70 -36.89 5.79
N GLY A 60 -30.73 -37.04 4.89
CA GLY A 60 -30.68 -38.14 3.94
C GLY A 60 -30.75 -39.51 4.63
N ARG A 61 -29.95 -39.73 5.68
CA ARG A 61 -30.00 -40.98 6.48
C ARG A 61 -31.36 -41.22 7.14
N LYS A 62 -32.02 -40.17 7.66
CA LYS A 62 -33.35 -40.30 8.28
C LYS A 62 -34.43 -40.67 7.26
N LEU A 63 -34.37 -40.10 6.05
CA LEU A 63 -35.27 -40.46 4.95
C LEU A 63 -35.04 -41.91 4.49
N ASP A 64 -33.78 -42.33 4.41
CA ASP A 64 -33.41 -43.70 4.05
C ASP A 64 -34.05 -44.71 5.01
N VAL A 65 -33.79 -44.55 6.32
CA VAL A 65 -34.35 -45.40 7.39
C VAL A 65 -35.88 -45.39 7.38
N LEU A 66 -36.51 -44.23 7.13
CA LEU A 66 -37.97 -44.11 7.04
C LEU A 66 -38.52 -44.94 5.87
N SER A 67 -37.94 -44.77 4.69
CA SER A 67 -38.37 -45.47 3.47
C SER A 67 -38.17 -46.99 3.60
N GLU A 68 -37.03 -47.45 4.12
CA GLU A 68 -36.72 -48.87 4.31
C GLU A 68 -37.68 -49.53 5.30
N LYS A 69 -37.99 -48.85 6.41
CA LYS A 69 -38.93 -49.36 7.41
C LYS A 69 -40.29 -49.71 6.82
N TYR A 70 -40.80 -48.87 5.92
CA TYR A 70 -42.12 -49.08 5.32
C TYR A 70 -42.09 -49.98 4.09
N LEU A 71 -40.99 -49.99 3.32
CA LEU A 71 -40.75 -50.99 2.29
C LEU A 71 -40.69 -52.41 2.89
N ALA A 72 -40.00 -52.58 4.03
CA ALA A 72 -39.90 -53.87 4.71
C ALA A 72 -41.27 -54.44 5.13
N LYS A 73 -42.22 -53.58 5.53
CA LYS A 73 -43.60 -53.99 5.88
C LYS A 73 -44.39 -54.51 4.68
N GLN A 74 -44.05 -54.06 3.46
CA GLN A 74 -44.73 -54.42 2.21
C GLN A 74 -43.84 -55.24 1.27
N ARG A 75 -42.79 -55.89 1.81
CA ARG A 75 -41.71 -56.52 1.04
C ARG A 75 -42.19 -57.52 -0.01
N ASN A 76 -43.22 -58.32 0.30
CA ASN A 76 -43.76 -59.30 -0.63
C ASN A 76 -44.46 -58.64 -1.83
N LEU A 77 -45.29 -57.62 -1.58
CA LEU A 77 -45.96 -56.87 -2.64
C LEU A 77 -44.97 -56.05 -3.47
N TYR A 78 -43.95 -55.49 -2.82
CA TYR A 78 -42.87 -54.78 -3.49
C TYR A 78 -42.05 -55.70 -4.41
N ALA A 79 -41.73 -56.93 -3.97
CA ALA A 79 -41.05 -57.92 -4.79
C ALA A 79 -41.87 -58.31 -6.03
N ILE A 80 -43.17 -58.56 -5.86
CA ILE A 80 -44.08 -58.86 -6.97
C ILE A 80 -44.13 -57.71 -7.97
N LYS A 81 -44.21 -56.45 -7.50
CA LYS A 81 -44.19 -55.27 -8.40
C LYS A 81 -42.88 -55.11 -9.16
N LYS A 82 -41.75 -55.46 -8.53
CA LYS A 82 -40.43 -55.40 -9.16
C LYS A 82 -40.26 -56.48 -10.24
N GLU A 83 -40.79 -57.67 -10.02
CA GLU A 83 -40.74 -58.79 -10.98
C GLU A 83 -41.76 -58.62 -12.11
N GLN A 84 -42.89 -57.97 -11.84
CA GLN A 84 -43.96 -57.71 -12.81
C GLN A 84 -44.31 -56.21 -12.84
N PRO A 85 -43.54 -55.39 -13.58
CA PRO A 85 -43.74 -53.95 -13.66
C PRO A 85 -45.10 -53.57 -14.23
N ASP A 86 -45.60 -54.38 -15.17
CA ASP A 86 -46.88 -54.19 -15.86
C ASP A 86 -48.09 -54.69 -15.05
N LEU A 87 -47.86 -55.27 -13.86
CA LEU A 87 -48.93 -55.71 -12.98
C LEU A 87 -49.75 -54.49 -12.52
N ASP A 88 -51.05 -54.52 -12.85
CA ASP A 88 -52.02 -53.50 -12.49
C ASP A 88 -52.37 -53.64 -11.00
N LEU A 89 -51.52 -53.02 -10.17
CA LEU A 89 -51.79 -52.85 -8.75
C LEU A 89 -52.85 -51.76 -8.58
N HIS A 90 -53.82 -51.98 -7.69
CA HIS A 90 -54.81 -50.95 -7.33
C HIS A 90 -54.14 -49.58 -7.09
N SER A 91 -54.71 -48.52 -7.66
CA SER A 91 -54.15 -47.15 -7.67
C SER A 91 -53.52 -46.68 -6.33
N PRO A 92 -54.11 -46.91 -5.14
CA PRO A 92 -53.50 -46.52 -3.88
C PRO A 92 -52.17 -47.23 -3.56
N VAL A 93 -52.02 -48.51 -3.94
CA VAL A 93 -50.80 -49.29 -3.70
C VAL A 93 -49.67 -48.81 -4.61
N LEU A 94 -49.99 -48.49 -5.87
CA LEU A 94 -49.04 -47.91 -6.81
C LEU A 94 -48.57 -46.53 -6.33
N CYS A 95 -49.51 -45.65 -5.94
CA CYS A 95 -49.17 -44.33 -5.40
C CYS A 95 -48.30 -44.44 -4.14
N TRP A 96 -48.57 -45.41 -3.27
CA TRP A 96 -47.75 -45.65 -2.08
C TRP A 96 -46.31 -46.03 -2.41
N PHE A 97 -46.09 -46.95 -3.36
CA PHE A 97 -44.73 -47.31 -3.77
C PHE A 97 -44.00 -46.16 -4.44
N GLN A 98 -44.68 -45.35 -5.27
CA GLN A 98 -44.11 -44.14 -5.84
C GLN A 98 -43.67 -43.15 -4.76
N MET A 99 -44.48 -42.94 -3.70
CA MET A 99 -44.08 -42.08 -2.58
C MET A 99 -42.82 -42.59 -1.86
N LEU A 100 -42.69 -43.90 -1.67
CA LEU A 100 -41.49 -44.50 -1.07
C LEU A 100 -40.26 -44.34 -1.96
N GLU A 101 -40.41 -44.49 -3.28
CA GLU A 101 -39.34 -44.27 -4.25
C GLU A 101 -38.89 -42.80 -4.30
N GLU A 102 -39.81 -41.84 -4.24
CA GLU A 102 -39.48 -40.42 -4.14
C GLU A 102 -38.74 -40.11 -2.83
N CYS A 103 -39.14 -40.69 -1.71
CA CYS A 103 -38.42 -40.57 -0.42
C CYS A 103 -36.99 -41.12 -0.50
N GLN A 104 -36.79 -42.24 -1.20
CA GLN A 104 -35.45 -42.80 -1.45
C GLN A 104 -34.61 -41.93 -2.38
N ARG A 105 -35.25 -41.30 -3.37
CA ARG A 105 -34.58 -40.35 -4.27
C ARG A 105 -34.11 -39.12 -3.50
N GLU A 106 -34.99 -38.51 -2.71
CA GLU A 106 -34.67 -37.36 -1.87
C GLU A 106 -33.53 -37.70 -0.88
N SER A 107 -33.55 -38.89 -0.27
CA SER A 107 -32.43 -39.39 0.56
C SER A 107 -31.09 -39.36 -0.18
N LYS A 108 -31.04 -39.89 -1.41
CA LYS A 108 -29.82 -39.93 -2.23
C LYS A 108 -29.36 -38.55 -2.64
N ASP A 109 -30.29 -37.66 -2.98
CA ASP A 109 -29.98 -36.28 -3.35
C ASP A 109 -29.35 -35.52 -2.18
N HIS A 110 -29.87 -35.66 -0.96
CA HIS A 110 -29.26 -35.07 0.23
C HIS A 110 -27.88 -35.66 0.55
N GLN A 111 -27.70 -36.97 0.39
CA GLN A 111 -26.38 -37.59 0.56
C GLN A 111 -25.37 -37.08 -0.49
N ALA A 112 -25.81 -36.88 -1.73
CA ALA A 112 -24.99 -36.31 -2.80
C ALA A 112 -24.61 -34.85 -2.49
N LEU A 113 -25.57 -34.02 -2.03
CA LEU A 113 -25.31 -32.65 -1.60
C LEU A 113 -24.31 -32.60 -0.44
N SER A 114 -24.48 -33.46 0.57
CA SER A 114 -23.53 -33.59 1.67
C SER A 114 -22.11 -33.86 1.16
N ASN A 115 -21.95 -34.81 0.24
CA ASN A 115 -20.65 -35.14 -0.35
C ASN A 115 -20.06 -33.96 -1.13
N ILE A 116 -20.87 -33.23 -1.90
CA ILE A 116 -20.40 -32.04 -2.63
C ILE A 116 -19.92 -30.97 -1.66
N TYR A 117 -20.69 -30.67 -0.61
CA TYR A 117 -20.32 -29.66 0.37
C TYR A 117 -19.06 -30.04 1.15
N GLY A 118 -19.01 -31.27 1.68
CA GLY A 118 -17.92 -31.74 2.53
C GLY A 118 -16.62 -31.99 1.76
N ASN A 119 -16.69 -32.56 0.56
CA ASN A 119 -15.49 -33.03 -0.17
C ASN A 119 -15.03 -32.10 -1.30
N HIS A 120 -15.88 -31.16 -1.74
CA HIS A 120 -15.52 -30.24 -2.82
C HIS A 120 -15.57 -28.78 -2.38
N VAL A 121 -16.68 -28.32 -1.81
CA VAL A 121 -16.84 -26.90 -1.44
C VAL A 121 -15.92 -26.52 -0.29
N VAL A 122 -15.95 -27.25 0.83
CA VAL A 122 -15.13 -26.97 2.01
C VAL A 122 -13.62 -26.97 1.69
N PRO A 123 -13.05 -28.00 1.01
CA PRO A 123 -11.65 -27.99 0.63
C PRO A 123 -11.30 -26.88 -0.37
N ARG A 124 -12.21 -26.54 -1.29
CA ARG A 124 -11.97 -25.44 -2.23
C ARG A 124 -11.86 -24.11 -1.51
N LEU A 125 -12.74 -23.85 -0.53
CA LEU A 125 -12.68 -22.64 0.30
C LEU A 125 -11.37 -22.59 1.10
N GLN A 126 -10.93 -23.72 1.66
CA GLN A 126 -9.63 -23.82 2.34
C GLN A 126 -8.47 -23.37 1.43
N MET A 127 -8.42 -23.88 0.20
CA MET A 127 -7.40 -23.45 -0.77
C MET A 127 -7.47 -21.95 -1.07
N VAL A 128 -8.68 -21.37 -1.15
CA VAL A 128 -8.84 -19.93 -1.40
C VAL A 128 -8.33 -19.09 -0.22
N VAL A 129 -8.47 -19.57 1.02
CA VAL A 129 -7.87 -18.93 2.21
C VAL A 129 -6.35 -18.95 2.12
N GLU A 130 -5.75 -20.12 1.86
CA GLU A 130 -4.31 -20.30 1.74
C GLU A 130 -3.71 -19.44 0.61
N ASP A 131 -4.36 -19.42 -0.55
CA ASP A 131 -3.99 -18.59 -1.68
C ASP A 131 -4.10 -17.09 -1.35
N SER A 132 -5.15 -16.69 -0.63
CA SER A 132 -5.33 -15.29 -0.21
C SER A 132 -4.21 -14.83 0.74
N ILE A 133 -3.83 -15.68 1.70
CA ILE A 133 -2.71 -15.39 2.61
C ILE A 133 -1.38 -15.32 1.85
N ARG A 134 -1.13 -16.27 0.93
CA ARG A 134 0.09 -16.30 0.13
C ARG A 134 0.20 -15.07 -0.78
N LEU A 135 -0.89 -14.71 -1.45
CA LEU A 135 -0.93 -13.53 -2.31
C LEU A 135 -0.73 -12.25 -1.51
N HIS A 136 -1.38 -12.13 -0.35
CA HIS A 136 -1.21 -10.99 0.55
C HIS A 136 0.25 -10.79 0.96
N LYS A 137 0.95 -11.85 1.39
CA LYS A 137 2.39 -11.76 1.73
C LYS A 137 3.20 -11.18 0.58
N LYS A 138 2.99 -11.68 -0.64
CA LYS A 138 3.71 -11.22 -1.84
C LYS A 138 3.36 -9.77 -2.19
N THR A 139 2.09 -9.39 -2.12
CA THR A 139 1.66 -8.00 -2.34
C THR A 139 2.27 -7.07 -1.31
N ARG A 140 2.32 -7.49 -0.04
CA ARG A 140 2.90 -6.70 1.06
C ARG A 140 4.41 -6.51 0.90
N GLU A 141 5.13 -7.54 0.46
CA GLU A 141 6.56 -7.46 0.12
C GLU A 141 6.82 -6.46 -1.01
N ILE A 142 6.04 -6.52 -2.10
CA ILE A 142 6.15 -5.59 -3.23
C ILE A 142 5.85 -4.15 -2.79
N ALA A 143 4.80 -3.97 -1.98
CA ALA A 143 4.44 -2.66 -1.44
C ALA A 143 5.55 -2.09 -0.56
N LEU A 144 6.12 -2.88 0.35
CA LEU A 144 7.26 -2.46 1.17
C LEU A 144 8.47 -2.03 0.33
N CYS A 145 8.86 -2.84 -0.66
CA CYS A 145 9.95 -2.51 -1.56
C CYS A 145 9.70 -1.17 -2.29
N SER A 146 8.48 -0.99 -2.82
CA SER A 146 8.07 0.23 -3.52
C SER A 146 8.05 1.45 -2.59
N HIS A 147 7.56 1.28 -1.36
CA HIS A 147 7.53 2.32 -0.33
C HIS A 147 8.95 2.74 0.07
N GLU A 148 9.86 1.77 0.22
CA GLU A 148 11.26 2.05 0.54
C GLU A 148 11.95 2.85 -0.56
N ASP A 149 11.74 2.49 -1.83
CA ASP A 149 12.34 3.19 -2.96
C ASP A 149 11.81 4.62 -3.09
N LEU A 150 10.50 4.82 -2.95
CA LEU A 150 9.91 6.16 -2.88
C LEU A 150 10.52 7.00 -1.74
N LEU A 151 10.67 6.42 -0.55
CA LEU A 151 11.28 7.11 0.59
C LEU A 151 12.78 7.36 0.42
N LYS A 152 13.49 6.58 -0.40
CA LYS A 152 14.89 6.86 -0.78
C LYS A 152 14.93 8.07 -1.71
N ASP A 153 14.06 8.14 -2.71
CA ASP A 153 14.03 9.26 -3.65
C ASP A 153 13.58 10.56 -3.00
N LEU A 154 12.60 10.51 -2.09
CA LEU A 154 12.21 11.66 -1.27
C LEU A 154 13.36 12.16 -0.38
N ARG A 155 14.17 11.25 0.18
CA ARG A 155 15.37 11.62 0.95
C ARG A 155 16.42 12.27 0.06
N ARG A 156 16.65 11.76 -1.15
CA ARG A 156 17.57 12.37 -2.12
C ARG A 156 17.11 13.78 -2.50
N LEU A 157 15.81 13.98 -2.74
CA LEU A 157 15.24 15.30 -3.01
C LEU A 157 15.49 16.27 -1.85
N TYR A 158 15.21 15.84 -0.62
CA TYR A 158 15.46 16.66 0.57
C TYR A 158 16.95 17.06 0.69
N GLN A 159 17.87 16.11 0.47
CA GLN A 159 19.31 16.37 0.49
C GLN A 159 19.73 17.36 -0.60
N SER A 160 19.21 17.23 -1.83
CA SER A 160 19.46 18.18 -2.92
C SER A 160 18.94 19.58 -2.60
N MET A 161 17.73 19.69 -2.01
CA MET A 161 17.19 20.97 -1.55
C MET A 161 18.06 21.59 -0.45
N GLN A 162 18.54 20.78 0.48
CA GLN A 162 19.42 21.24 1.56
C GLN A 162 20.75 21.76 1.01
N LEU A 163 21.33 21.05 0.04
CA LEU A 163 22.55 21.47 -0.63
C LEU A 163 22.35 22.78 -1.41
N TYR A 164 21.26 22.89 -2.16
CA TYR A 164 20.89 24.12 -2.86
C TYR A 164 20.76 25.31 -1.89
N GLN A 165 20.04 25.15 -0.78
CA GLN A 165 19.90 26.22 0.21
C GLN A 165 21.25 26.63 0.83
N ALA A 166 22.15 25.68 1.05
CA ALA A 166 23.50 25.99 1.52
C ALA A 166 24.29 26.81 0.49
N HIS A 167 24.27 26.41 -0.78
CA HIS A 167 24.93 27.15 -1.87
C HIS A 167 24.32 28.53 -2.08
N TRP A 168 22.99 28.64 -2.01
CA TRP A 168 22.29 29.93 -2.07
C TRP A 168 22.69 30.86 -0.93
N ALA A 169 22.75 30.35 0.31
CA ALA A 169 23.17 31.14 1.47
C ALA A 169 24.62 31.63 1.33
N GLU A 170 25.53 30.79 0.82
CA GLU A 170 26.91 31.18 0.51
C GLU A 170 26.98 32.27 -0.56
N PHE A 171 26.19 32.13 -1.63
CA PHE A 171 26.07 33.12 -2.70
C PHE A 171 25.59 34.48 -2.17
N VAL A 172 24.48 34.50 -1.43
CA VAL A 172 23.94 35.73 -0.81
C VAL A 172 24.97 36.38 0.11
N GLN A 173 25.71 35.58 0.89
CA GLN A 173 26.77 36.10 1.75
C GLN A 173 27.95 36.68 0.95
N ALA A 174 28.36 36.02 -0.14
CA ALA A 174 29.42 36.50 -1.02
C ALA A 174 29.03 37.79 -1.74
N GLU A 175 27.79 37.88 -2.23
CA GLU A 175 27.21 39.08 -2.85
C GLU A 175 27.20 40.25 -1.86
N GLY A 176 26.72 40.04 -0.62
CA GLY A 176 26.73 41.08 0.41
C GLY A 176 28.14 41.59 0.73
N LYS A 177 29.14 40.69 0.79
CA LYS A 177 30.55 41.05 1.03
C LYS A 177 31.16 41.81 -0.15
N LEU A 178 30.79 41.48 -1.40
CA LEU A 178 31.21 42.19 -2.60
C LEU A 178 30.65 43.62 -2.60
N LYS A 179 29.34 43.78 -2.40
CA LYS A 179 28.66 45.10 -2.33
C LYS A 179 29.28 46.01 -1.26
N LEU A 180 29.68 45.46 -0.11
CA LEU A 180 30.38 46.23 0.93
C LEU A 180 31.79 46.66 0.51
N ALA A 181 32.55 45.78 -0.16
CA ALA A 181 33.88 46.10 -0.66
C ALA A 181 33.82 47.17 -1.78
N GLU A 182 32.82 47.10 -2.65
CA GLU A 182 32.56 48.09 -3.70
C GLU A 182 32.28 49.47 -3.10
N LYS A 183 31.36 49.56 -2.12
CA LYS A 183 31.08 50.81 -1.41
C LYS A 183 32.30 51.39 -0.68
N GLN A 184 33.17 50.54 -0.13
CA GLN A 184 34.42 51.00 0.52
C GLN A 184 35.42 51.54 -0.51
N PHE A 185 35.53 50.88 -1.65
CA PHE A 185 36.38 51.31 -2.76
C PHE A 185 35.91 52.65 -3.33
N GLU A 186 34.60 52.80 -3.60
CA GLU A 186 33.99 54.05 -4.08
C GLU A 186 34.23 55.22 -3.11
N LYS A 187 33.93 55.03 -1.82
CA LYS A 187 34.18 56.05 -0.79
C LYS A 187 35.65 56.45 -0.66
N HIS A 188 36.58 55.50 -0.83
CA HIS A 188 38.01 55.82 -0.81
C HIS A 188 38.42 56.56 -2.10
N ASN A 189 37.84 56.20 -3.24
CA ASN A 189 38.10 56.85 -4.52
C ASN A 189 37.62 58.32 -4.50
N GLU A 190 36.40 58.57 -4.05
CA GLU A 190 35.83 59.92 -3.86
C GLU A 190 36.70 60.79 -2.94
N LYS A 191 37.10 60.26 -1.77
CA LYS A 191 38.00 60.97 -0.84
C LYS A 191 39.41 61.23 -1.39
N THR A 192 39.83 60.49 -2.42
CA THR A 192 41.14 60.68 -3.06
C THR A 192 41.10 61.82 -4.07
N ILE A 193 39.93 62.11 -4.66
CA ILE A 193 39.72 63.20 -5.61
C ILE A 193 39.65 64.56 -4.89
N ASP A 194 39.12 64.61 -3.66
CA ASP A 194 38.88 65.86 -2.90
C ASP A 194 40.06 66.40 -2.06
N SER A 195 41.26 65.78 -2.05
CA SER A 195 42.34 66.22 -1.12
C SER A 195 43.77 66.24 -1.70
N PRO A 196 44.29 67.43 -2.10
CA PRO A 196 45.64 67.60 -2.60
C PRO A 196 46.60 67.96 -1.45
N LYS A 197 47.08 66.98 -0.69
CA LYS A 197 48.26 67.16 0.20
C LYS A 197 49.34 66.13 -0.12
N LEU A 198 50.57 66.61 -0.39
CA LEU A 198 51.66 65.89 -1.06
C LEU A 198 52.31 64.77 -0.23
N ASP A 199 52.31 64.82 1.10
CA ASP A 199 53.09 63.87 1.93
C ASP A 199 52.49 62.46 2.07
N ASN A 200 51.28 62.22 1.58
CA ASN A 200 50.58 60.93 1.76
C ASN A 200 50.42 60.13 0.45
N LYS A 201 51.07 60.54 -0.65
CA LYS A 201 50.85 59.95 -1.99
C LYS A 201 51.20 58.45 -2.06
N VAL A 202 52.29 58.02 -1.41
CA VAL A 202 52.73 56.61 -1.35
C VAL A 202 51.81 55.75 -0.45
N ARG A 203 51.36 56.30 0.69
CA ARG A 203 50.43 55.63 1.62
C ARG A 203 49.02 55.49 1.04
N ARG A 204 48.56 56.48 0.24
CA ARG A 204 47.29 56.44 -0.52
C ARG A 204 47.33 55.41 -1.65
N SER A 205 48.42 55.35 -2.41
CA SER A 205 48.61 54.37 -3.49
C SER A 205 48.60 52.91 -2.99
N THR A 206 49.23 52.66 -1.84
CA THR A 206 49.25 51.32 -1.21
C THR A 206 47.91 50.94 -0.58
N SER A 207 47.18 51.89 0.02
CA SER A 207 45.81 51.69 0.54
C SER A 207 44.82 51.36 -0.59
N PHE A 208 44.89 52.12 -1.68
CA PHE A 208 44.04 51.91 -2.86
C PHE A 208 44.25 50.53 -3.48
N ARG A 209 45.50 50.13 -3.73
CA ARG A 209 45.83 48.77 -4.22
C ARG A 209 45.35 47.66 -3.28
N LYS A 210 45.33 47.89 -1.95
CA LYS A 210 44.80 46.91 -0.99
C LYS A 210 43.28 46.76 -1.11
N LEU A 211 42.55 47.87 -1.27
CA LEU A 211 41.09 47.85 -1.47
C LEU A 211 40.71 47.23 -2.83
N GLU A 212 41.48 47.51 -3.88
CA GLU A 212 41.31 46.90 -5.21
C GLU A 212 41.48 45.38 -5.16
N LYS A 213 42.59 44.88 -4.57
CA LYS A 213 42.80 43.44 -4.36
C LYS A 213 41.72 42.80 -3.50
N LEU A 214 41.20 43.52 -2.50
CA LEU A 214 40.09 43.03 -1.67
C LEU A 214 38.80 42.90 -2.50
N LYS A 215 38.46 43.91 -3.31
CA LYS A 215 37.30 43.88 -4.20
C LYS A 215 37.41 42.71 -5.20
N GLU A 216 38.55 42.56 -5.85
CA GLU A 216 38.81 41.47 -6.81
C GLU A 216 38.68 40.09 -6.15
N LYS A 217 39.25 39.91 -4.95
CA LYS A 217 39.09 38.68 -4.15
C LYS A 217 37.62 38.40 -3.80
N ARG A 218 36.82 39.43 -3.50
CA ARG A 218 35.38 39.26 -3.25
C ARG A 218 34.62 38.92 -4.53
N HIS A 219 35.01 39.49 -5.66
CA HIS A 219 34.40 39.23 -6.96
C HIS A 219 34.61 37.78 -7.42
N LEU A 220 35.82 37.24 -7.25
CA LEU A 220 36.11 35.82 -7.53
C LEU A 220 35.23 34.89 -6.68
N LYS A 221 35.12 35.18 -5.38
CA LYS A 221 34.29 34.38 -4.46
C LYS A 221 32.79 34.48 -4.77
N TYR A 222 32.33 35.67 -5.20
CA TYR A 222 30.96 35.85 -5.69
C TYR A 222 30.69 35.01 -6.95
N SER A 223 31.58 35.06 -7.94
CA SER A 223 31.45 34.29 -9.19
C SER A 223 31.43 32.78 -8.92
N GLU A 224 32.32 32.29 -8.06
CA GLU A 224 32.37 30.87 -7.68
C GLU A 224 31.09 30.42 -6.96
N SER A 225 30.63 31.17 -5.96
CA SER A 225 29.40 30.84 -5.23
C SER A 225 28.14 30.99 -6.09
N SER A 226 28.12 31.95 -7.03
CA SER A 226 27.03 32.10 -8.00
C SER A 226 26.92 30.86 -8.88
N LEU A 227 28.04 30.39 -9.44
CA LEU A 227 28.05 29.19 -10.27
C LEU A 227 27.58 27.95 -9.49
N LYS A 228 27.97 27.81 -8.21
CA LYS A 228 27.52 26.71 -7.35
C LYS A 228 26.04 26.76 -7.02
N SER A 229 25.44 27.96 -6.93
CA SER A 229 24.01 28.12 -6.62
C SER A 229 23.07 27.85 -7.81
N VAL A 230 23.60 27.86 -9.04
CA VAL A 230 22.84 27.68 -10.28
C VAL A 230 22.98 26.25 -10.85
N LYS A 231 23.98 25.49 -10.37
CA LYS A 231 24.21 24.08 -10.73
C LYS A 231 23.48 23.14 -9.76
#